data_AF-A0A930ETM2-F1
#
_entry.id   AF-A0A930ETM2-F1
#
_cell.length_a   1.000
_cell.length_b   1.000
_cell.length_c   1.000
_cell.angle_alpha   90.00
_cell.angle_beta   90.00
_cell.angle_gamma   90.00
#
_symmetry.space_group_name_H-M   'P 1'
#
loop_
_entity.id
_entity.type
_entity.pdbx_description
1 polymer ?
#
loop_
_entity_poly.entity_id
_entity_poly.type
_entity_poly.pdbx_seq_one_letter_code
_entity_poly.pdbx_strand_id
1 'polypeptide(L)'
;MYLDQVNYELNKKINEFVCNSNDATTPEESIDILNQAWELLPKPATQFVEPTSAIACGVSENYKKLGDYQKALEWMLIALEARKDEPAAGVFIWTGIVYYELGDMENAYKYFDLTYNELRYTPFSMEDKKYWQFYKQRKEELNPKKKNKK
;
A
#
# COMPACT_ATOMS: atom_id res chain seq x y z
N MET A 1 -9.93 -14.68 2.93
CA MET A 1 -10.47 -15.26 4.18
C MET A 1 -10.20 -14.29 5.32
N TYR A 2 -11.11 -14.20 6.29
CA TYR A 2 -10.92 -13.35 7.47
C TYR A 2 -10.44 -14.17 8.66
N LEU A 3 -9.29 -13.78 9.23
CA LEU A 3 -8.65 -14.55 10.30
C LEU A 3 -9.46 -14.52 11.60
N ASP A 4 -10.21 -13.45 11.87
CA ASP A 4 -11.08 -13.32 13.03
C ASP A 4 -12.18 -14.39 13.09
N GLN A 5 -12.69 -14.83 11.93
CA GLN A 5 -13.69 -15.89 11.81
C GLN A 5 -13.11 -17.30 12.08
N VAL A 6 -11.81 -17.48 11.85
CA VAL A 6 -11.12 -18.77 12.00
C VAL A 6 -10.40 -18.89 13.34
N ASN A 7 -9.78 -17.81 13.79
CA ASN A 7 -9.04 -17.71 15.04
C ASN A 7 -9.03 -16.26 15.54
N TYR A 8 -10.08 -15.90 16.26
CA TYR A 8 -10.29 -14.57 16.83
C TYR A 8 -9.12 -14.11 17.73
N GLU A 9 -8.64 -14.97 18.63
CA GLU A 9 -7.58 -14.61 19.58
C GLU A 9 -6.25 -14.33 18.86
N LEU A 10 -5.93 -15.12 17.84
CA LEU A 10 -4.75 -14.87 17.01
C LEU A 10 -4.89 -13.55 16.24
N ASN A 11 -6.06 -13.29 15.66
CA ASN A 11 -6.31 -12.04 14.96
C ASN A 11 -6.18 -10.83 15.88
N LYS A 12 -6.75 -10.91 17.10
CA LYS A 12 -6.62 -9.87 18.13
C LYS A 12 -5.15 -9.63 18.49
N LYS A 13 -4.38 -10.70 18.74
CA LYS A 13 -2.94 -10.60 19.06
C LYS A 13 -2.17 -9.92 17.91
N ILE A 14 -2.44 -10.29 16.67
CA ILE A 14 -1.81 -9.66 15.49
C ILE A 14 -2.16 -8.17 15.42
N ASN A 15 -3.43 -7.81 15.65
CA ASN A 15 -3.85 -6.41 15.68
C ASN A 15 -3.17 -5.62 16.79
N GLU A 16 -2.90 -6.22 17.95
CA GLU A 16 -2.12 -5.58 19.02
C GLU A 16 -0.70 -5.26 18.55
N PHE A 17 -0.01 -6.16 17.84
CA PHE A 17 1.29 -5.85 17.24
C PHE A 17 1.21 -4.69 16.24
N VAL A 18 0.20 -4.70 15.35
CA VAL A 18 0.01 -3.63 14.37
C VAL A 18 -0.22 -2.29 15.07
N CYS A 19 -1.05 -2.24 16.12
CA CYS A 19 -1.27 -1.03 16.90
C CYS A 19 0.02 -0.57 17.60
N ASN A 20 0.73 -1.46 18.28
CA ASN A 20 1.98 -1.15 18.99
C ASN A 20 3.08 -0.65 18.03
N SER A 21 3.08 -1.09 16.77
CA SER A 21 4.05 -0.63 15.76
C SER A 21 3.94 0.87 15.47
N ASN A 22 2.78 1.50 15.74
CA ASN A 22 2.58 2.94 15.59
C ASN A 22 3.21 3.75 16.73
N ASP A 23 3.43 3.12 17.88
CA ASP A 23 4.07 3.74 19.05
C ASP A 23 5.60 3.58 19.02
N ALA A 24 6.13 2.86 18.03
CA ALA A 24 7.57 2.67 17.84
C ALA A 24 8.29 4.01 17.59
N THR A 25 9.48 4.14 18.16
CA THR A 25 10.27 5.38 18.09
C THR A 25 11.04 5.53 16.78
N THR A 26 11.33 4.41 16.12
CA THR A 26 12.08 4.34 14.87
C THR A 26 11.34 3.48 13.85
N PRO A 27 11.51 3.73 12.54
CA PRO A 27 10.95 2.87 11.51
C PRO A 27 11.43 1.42 11.61
N GLU A 28 12.68 1.19 11.99
CA GLU A 28 13.27 -0.14 12.18
C GLU A 28 12.57 -0.91 13.30
N GLU A 29 12.33 -0.26 14.46
CA GLU A 29 11.58 -0.86 15.56
C GLU A 29 10.15 -1.21 15.14
N SER A 30 9.49 -0.32 14.38
CA SER A 30 8.14 -0.57 13.84
C SER A 30 8.13 -1.79 12.91
N ILE A 31 9.13 -1.91 12.04
CA ILE A 31 9.31 -3.06 11.13
C ILE A 31 9.53 -4.36 11.93
N ASP A 32 10.34 -4.34 12.98
CA ASP A 32 10.58 -5.52 13.82
C ASP A 32 9.31 -5.99 14.54
N ILE A 33 8.47 -5.07 15.02
CA ILE A 33 7.16 -5.39 15.62
C ILE A 33 6.23 -6.00 14.57
N LEU A 34 6.17 -5.42 13.36
CA LEU A 34 5.32 -5.91 12.27
C LEU A 34 5.80 -7.27 11.72
N ASN A 35 7.11 -7.52 11.69
CA ASN A 35 7.67 -8.82 11.33
C ASN A 35 7.31 -9.89 12.37
N GLN A 36 7.27 -9.56 13.66
CA GLN A 36 6.75 -10.49 14.67
C GLN A 36 5.27 -10.84 14.41
N ALA A 37 4.46 -9.86 14.00
CA ALA A 37 3.07 -10.12 13.60
C ALA A 37 2.99 -11.01 12.35
N TRP A 38 3.87 -10.80 11.37
CA TRP A 38 3.96 -11.58 10.14
C TRP A 38 4.25 -13.06 10.37
N GLU A 39 5.15 -13.35 11.32
CA GLU A 39 5.52 -14.73 11.69
C GLU A 39 4.38 -15.48 12.40
N LEU A 40 3.43 -14.77 13.00
CA LEU A 40 2.24 -15.38 13.62
C LEU A 40 1.17 -15.79 12.60
N LEU A 41 1.21 -15.26 11.38
CA LEU A 41 0.20 -15.58 10.36
C LEU A 41 0.34 -17.04 9.88
N PRO A 42 -0.75 -17.83 9.88
CA PRO A 42 -0.74 -19.15 9.25
C PRO A 42 -0.40 -19.03 7.75
N LYS A 43 0.37 -19.98 7.22
CA LYS A 43 0.79 -19.95 5.82
C LYS A 43 -0.18 -20.76 4.93
N PRO A 44 -0.44 -20.31 3.68
CA PRO A 44 0.07 -19.09 3.05
C PRO A 44 -0.53 -17.81 3.66
N ALA A 45 0.30 -16.82 4.00
CA ALA A 45 -0.16 -15.62 4.72
C ALA A 45 -1.20 -14.82 3.89
N THR A 46 -0.98 -14.70 2.58
CA THR A 46 -1.82 -13.94 1.64
C THR A 46 -3.28 -14.37 1.57
N GLN A 47 -3.65 -15.54 2.12
CA GLN A 47 -5.06 -15.94 2.23
C GLN A 47 -5.85 -15.11 3.26
N PHE A 48 -5.17 -14.48 4.23
CA PHE A 48 -5.76 -13.68 5.30
C PHE A 48 -5.71 -12.19 4.95
N VAL A 49 -6.76 -11.71 4.29
CA VAL A 49 -6.82 -10.40 3.59
C VAL A 49 -6.43 -9.24 4.51
N GLU A 50 -7.20 -9.03 5.58
CA GLU A 50 -7.04 -7.88 6.47
C GLU A 50 -5.69 -7.85 7.21
N PRO A 51 -5.29 -8.87 7.98
CA PRO A 51 -4.04 -8.80 8.72
C PRO A 51 -2.80 -8.79 7.80
N THR A 52 -2.83 -9.52 6.68
CA THR A 52 -1.73 -9.48 5.70
C THR A 52 -1.59 -8.09 5.11
N SER A 53 -2.69 -7.50 4.66
CA SER A 53 -2.65 -6.16 4.07
C SER A 53 -2.22 -5.12 5.11
N ALA A 54 -2.71 -5.18 6.35
CA ALA A 54 -2.34 -4.23 7.40
C ALA A 54 -0.84 -4.28 7.71
N ILE A 55 -0.30 -5.49 7.94
CA ILE A 55 1.13 -5.69 8.21
C ILE A 55 1.96 -5.21 7.03
N ALA A 56 1.66 -5.67 5.81
CA ALA A 56 2.45 -5.34 4.63
C ALA A 56 2.44 -3.83 4.31
N CYS A 57 1.29 -3.18 4.46
CA CYS A 57 1.17 -1.73 4.33
C CYS A 57 2.00 -0.99 5.37
N GLY A 58 1.97 -1.41 6.65
CA GLY A 58 2.78 -0.80 7.71
C GLY A 58 4.28 -0.98 7.50
N VAL A 59 4.74 -2.17 7.07
CA VAL A 59 6.16 -2.42 6.80
C VAL A 59 6.63 -1.57 5.62
N SER A 60 5.82 -1.50 4.55
CA SER A 60 6.09 -0.64 3.40
C SER A 60 6.21 0.83 3.79
N GLU A 61 5.30 1.34 4.63
CA GLU A 61 5.35 2.73 5.10
C GLU A 61 6.66 3.04 5.84
N ASN A 62 7.11 2.13 6.69
CA ASN A 62 8.37 2.31 7.42
C ASN A 62 9.60 2.21 6.51
N TYR A 63 9.61 1.32 5.52
CA TYR A 63 10.68 1.32 4.52
C TYR A 63 10.70 2.60 3.68
N LYS A 64 9.53 3.18 3.35
CA LYS A 64 9.46 4.51 2.73
C LYS A 64 10.10 5.59 3.63
N LYS A 65 9.85 5.57 4.95
CA LYS A 65 10.47 6.51 5.91
C LYS A 65 12.00 6.37 5.92
N LEU A 66 12.52 5.16 5.68
CA LEU A 66 13.95 4.86 5.55
C LEU A 66 14.51 5.17 4.15
N GLY A 67 13.67 5.52 3.17
CA GLY A 67 14.06 5.73 1.78
C GLY A 67 14.33 4.44 0.99
N ASP A 68 14.06 3.26 1.55
CA ASP A 68 14.22 1.96 0.88
C ASP A 68 12.94 1.60 0.12
N TYR A 69 12.70 2.31 -0.97
CA TYR A 69 11.50 2.11 -1.78
C TYR A 69 11.44 0.74 -2.46
N GLN A 70 12.59 0.08 -2.66
CA GLN A 70 12.63 -1.25 -3.25
C GLN A 70 12.01 -2.28 -2.30
N LYS A 71 12.38 -2.26 -1.01
CA LYS A 71 11.73 -3.11 -0.01
C LYS A 71 10.29 -2.71 0.24
N ALA A 72 9.99 -1.40 0.23
CA ALA A 72 8.61 -0.96 0.34
C ALA A 72 7.73 -1.57 -0.77
N LEU A 73 8.26 -1.68 -2.00
CA LEU A 73 7.55 -2.29 -3.10
C LEU A 73 7.30 -3.78 -2.89
N GLU A 74 8.31 -4.54 -2.43
CA GLU A 74 8.17 -5.96 -2.13
C GLU A 74 6.98 -6.23 -1.20
N TRP A 75 6.83 -5.42 -0.16
CA TRP A 75 5.71 -5.52 0.77
C TRP A 75 4.38 -5.05 0.17
N MET A 76 4.37 -3.98 -0.63
CA MET A 76 3.13 -3.57 -1.33
C MET A 76 2.61 -4.64 -2.28
N LEU A 77 3.49 -5.39 -2.94
CA LEU A 77 3.11 -6.52 -3.81
C LEU A 77 2.44 -7.65 -3.01
N ILE A 78 2.88 -7.89 -1.78
CA ILE A 78 2.22 -8.83 -0.86
C ILE A 78 0.81 -8.34 -0.50
N ALA A 79 0.65 -7.06 -0.17
CA ALA A 79 -0.65 -6.47 0.13
C ALA A 79 -1.62 -6.56 -1.07
N LEU A 80 -1.12 -6.32 -2.28
CA LEU A 80 -1.88 -6.46 -3.52
C LEU A 80 -2.33 -7.90 -3.77
N GLU A 81 -1.45 -8.88 -3.57
CA GLU A 81 -1.82 -10.30 -3.73
C GLU A 81 -2.90 -10.71 -2.72
N ALA A 82 -2.79 -10.27 -1.47
CA ALA A 82 -3.80 -10.56 -0.44
C ALA A 82 -5.16 -9.91 -0.74
N ARG A 83 -5.16 -8.73 -1.39
CA ARG A 83 -6.36 -7.98 -1.77
C ARG A 83 -6.77 -8.14 -3.24
N LYS A 84 -6.30 -9.18 -3.94
CA LYS A 84 -6.59 -9.37 -5.37
C LYS A 84 -8.09 -9.49 -5.67
N ASP A 85 -8.84 -10.15 -4.77
CA ASP A 85 -10.28 -10.39 -4.89
C ASP A 85 -11.10 -9.33 -4.13
N GLU A 86 -10.46 -8.61 -3.20
CA GLU A 86 -11.07 -7.52 -2.41
C GLU A 86 -10.17 -6.26 -2.48
N PRO A 87 -10.13 -5.58 -3.65
CA PRO A 87 -9.30 -4.40 -3.86
C PRO A 87 -9.56 -3.28 -2.85
N ALA A 88 -8.50 -2.53 -2.54
CA ALA A 88 -8.60 -1.35 -1.68
C ALA A 88 -7.77 -0.19 -2.23
N ALA A 89 -8.44 0.94 -2.49
CA ALA A 89 -7.81 2.18 -2.95
C ALA A 89 -6.61 2.64 -2.11
N GLY A 90 -6.60 2.38 -0.80
CA GLY A 90 -5.46 2.66 0.07
C GLY A 90 -4.19 1.91 -0.34
N VAL A 91 -4.32 0.62 -0.68
CA VAL A 91 -3.20 -0.19 -1.20
C VAL A 91 -2.76 0.32 -2.56
N PHE A 92 -3.69 0.73 -3.42
CA PHE A 92 -3.36 1.28 -4.73
C PHE A 92 -2.57 2.60 -4.63
N ILE A 93 -3.01 3.56 -3.82
CA ILE A 93 -2.30 4.85 -3.76
C ILE A 93 -0.89 4.67 -3.21
N TRP A 94 -0.72 3.87 -2.16
CA TRP A 94 0.60 3.63 -1.58
C TRP A 94 1.51 2.89 -2.54
N THR A 95 0.98 1.94 -3.32
CA THR A 95 1.75 1.28 -4.37
C THR A 95 2.16 2.28 -5.45
N GLY A 96 1.24 3.15 -5.90
CA GLY A 96 1.54 4.19 -6.89
C GLY A 96 2.61 5.17 -6.43
N ILE A 97 2.59 5.55 -5.14
CA ILE A 97 3.63 6.38 -4.51
C ILE A 97 4.98 5.66 -4.56
N VAL A 98 5.04 4.39 -4.16
CA VAL A 98 6.30 3.64 -4.15
C VAL A 98 6.90 3.53 -5.56
N TYR A 99 6.08 3.22 -6.58
CA TYR A 99 6.56 3.22 -7.97
C TYR A 99 7.04 4.60 -8.44
N TYR A 100 6.33 5.67 -8.04
CA TYR A 100 6.72 7.04 -8.38
C TYR A 100 8.10 7.38 -7.80
N GLU A 101 8.36 7.05 -6.53
CA GLU A 101 9.64 7.30 -5.88
C GLU A 101 10.77 6.41 -6.46
N LEU A 102 10.44 5.23 -6.99
CA LEU A 102 11.38 4.38 -7.74
C LEU A 102 11.64 4.85 -9.17
N GLY A 103 10.93 5.87 -9.66
CA GLY A 103 11.07 6.36 -11.04
C GLY A 103 10.26 5.59 -12.09
N ASP A 104 9.48 4.57 -11.69
CA ASP A 104 8.60 3.82 -12.58
C ASP A 104 7.27 4.56 -12.78
N MET A 105 7.32 5.54 -13.68
CA MET A 105 6.18 6.43 -13.96
C MET A 105 5.00 5.69 -14.61
N GLU A 106 5.24 4.57 -15.29
CA GLU A 106 4.16 3.80 -15.93
C GLU A 106 3.31 3.07 -14.88
N ASN A 107 3.96 2.34 -13.98
CA ASN A 107 3.26 1.68 -12.88
C ASN A 107 2.70 2.68 -11.88
N ALA A 108 3.40 3.77 -11.57
CA ALA A 108 2.88 4.85 -10.73
C ALA A 108 1.54 5.37 -11.27
N TYR A 109 1.47 5.71 -12.56
CA TYR A 109 0.23 6.16 -13.19
C TYR A 109 -0.86 5.09 -13.15
N LYS A 110 -0.53 3.83 -13.44
CA LYS A 110 -1.48 2.71 -13.40
C LYS A 110 -2.19 2.63 -12.05
N TYR A 111 -1.43 2.63 -10.95
CA TYR A 111 -2.01 2.53 -9.61
C TYR A 111 -2.70 3.81 -9.15
N PHE A 112 -2.24 4.98 -9.58
CA PHE A 112 -2.95 6.25 -9.35
C PHE A 112 -4.30 6.31 -10.09
N ASP A 113 -4.39 5.79 -11.32
CA ASP A 113 -5.66 5.74 -12.06
C ASP A 113 -6.64 4.77 -11.38
N LEU A 114 -6.18 3.59 -10.92
CA LEU A 114 -6.99 2.68 -10.12
C LEU A 114 -7.53 3.36 -8.85
N THR A 115 -6.64 4.02 -8.09
CA THR A 115 -7.01 4.80 -6.90
C THR A 115 -8.10 5.82 -7.21
N TYR A 116 -7.93 6.59 -8.30
CA TYR A 116 -8.88 7.63 -8.68
C TYR A 116 -10.22 7.08 -9.15
N ASN A 117 -10.21 5.91 -9.81
CA ASN A 117 -11.45 5.28 -10.27
C ASN A 117 -12.28 4.77 -9.09
N GLU A 118 -11.65 4.36 -7.99
CA GLU A 118 -12.34 3.95 -6.77
C GLU A 118 -12.78 5.13 -5.89
N LEU A 119 -11.84 5.98 -5.47
CA LEU A 119 -12.09 7.01 -4.43
C LEU A 119 -11.83 8.44 -4.90
N ARG A 120 -11.66 8.66 -6.20
CA ARG A 120 -11.43 9.99 -6.80
C ARG A 120 -10.22 10.67 -6.14
N TYR A 121 -10.35 11.95 -5.79
CA TYR A 121 -9.25 12.76 -5.25
C TYR A 121 -8.97 12.50 -3.76
N THR A 122 -9.87 11.86 -3.02
CA THR A 122 -9.79 11.74 -1.56
C THR A 122 -8.45 11.15 -1.09
N PRO A 123 -7.96 10.01 -1.62
CA PRO A 123 -6.69 9.45 -1.17
C PRO A 123 -5.49 10.38 -1.46
N PHE A 124 -5.48 11.05 -2.62
CA PHE A 124 -4.41 11.99 -2.98
C PHE A 124 -4.34 13.20 -2.05
N SER A 125 -5.46 13.61 -1.45
CA SER A 125 -5.50 14.77 -0.55
C SER A 125 -4.76 14.54 0.78
N MET A 126 -4.51 13.28 1.14
CA MET A 126 -3.79 12.88 2.34
C MET A 126 -2.28 12.75 2.11
N GLU A 127 -1.84 12.89 0.86
CA GLU A 127 -0.46 12.61 0.41
C GLU A 127 0.19 13.88 -0.15
N ASP A 128 1.47 13.78 -0.51
CA ASP A 128 2.17 14.89 -1.16
C ASP A 128 1.47 15.30 -2.47
N LYS A 129 1.27 16.61 -2.64
CA LYS A 129 0.62 17.21 -3.82
C LYS A 129 1.30 16.83 -5.14
N LYS A 130 2.58 16.49 -5.12
CA LYS A 130 3.34 16.05 -6.32
C LYS A 130 2.69 14.84 -6.99
N TYR A 131 2.13 13.90 -6.24
CA TYR A 131 1.50 12.70 -6.81
C TYR A 131 0.22 13.04 -7.58
N TRP A 132 -0.61 13.94 -7.03
CA TRP A 132 -1.80 14.44 -7.72
C TRP A 132 -1.44 15.24 -8.98
N GLN A 133 -0.41 16.08 -8.90
CA GLN A 133 0.07 16.87 -10.04
C GLN A 133 0.55 15.95 -11.17
N PHE A 134 1.38 14.97 -10.84
CA PHE A 134 1.84 13.95 -11.77
C PHE A 134 0.68 13.22 -12.44
N TYR A 135 -0.26 12.68 -11.65
CA TYR A 135 -1.38 11.92 -12.19
C TYR A 135 -2.25 12.76 -13.13
N LYS A 136 -2.59 14.00 -12.75
CA LYS A 136 -3.35 14.91 -13.62
C LYS A 136 -2.64 15.18 -14.93
N GLN A 137 -1.36 15.56 -14.87
CA GLN A 137 -0.57 15.85 -16.06
C GLN A 137 -0.54 14.63 -16.99
N ARG A 138 -0.24 13.45 -16.44
CA ARG A 138 -0.15 12.22 -17.21
C ARG A 138 -1.49 11.82 -17.84
N LYS A 139 -2.59 11.99 -17.10
CA LYS A 139 -3.94 11.74 -17.61
C LYS A 139 -4.31 12.68 -18.76
N GLU A 140 -3.88 13.94 -18.69
CA GLU A 140 -4.07 14.90 -19.77
C GLU A 140 -3.23 14.58 -21.02
N GLU A 141 -1.98 14.16 -20.85
CA GLU A 141 -1.09 13.75 -21.95
C GLU A 141 -1.64 12.53 -22.72
N LEU A 142 -2.27 11.61 -21.98
CA LEU A 142 -2.89 10.41 -22.53
C LEU A 142 -4.26 10.68 -23.15
N ASN A 143 -4.86 11.86 -22.95
CA ASN A 143 -6.18 12.18 -23.50
C ASN A 143 -6.12 12.33 -25.04
N PRO A 144 -6.79 11.43 -25.79
CA PRO A 144 -6.74 11.42 -27.25
C PRO A 144 -7.29 12.71 -27.88
N LYS A 145 -8.19 13.44 -27.20
CA LYS A 145 -8.75 14.71 -27.71
C LYS A 145 -7.73 15.85 -27.79
N LYS A 146 -6.61 15.79 -27.06
CA LYS A 146 -5.53 16.79 -27.13
C LYS A 146 -4.43 16.42 -28.14
N LYS A 147 -4.35 15.16 -28.59
CA LYS A 147 -3.35 14.72 -29.60
C LYS A 147 -3.60 15.28 -31.01
N ASN A 148 -4.82 15.71 -31.31
CA ASN A 148 -5.22 16.22 -32.64
C ASN A 148 -5.08 17.75 -32.81
N LYS A 149 -4.32 18.44 -31.94
CA LYS A 149 -4.11 19.90 -32.02
C LYS A 149 -2.70 20.31 -32.49
N LYS A 150 -2.00 19.44 -33.23
CA LYS A 150 -0.76 19.79 -33.92
C LYS A 150 -0.98 19.85 -35.43
#